data_AF-B2JXZ6-F1
#
_entry.id   AF-B2JXZ6-F1
#
_cell.length_a   1.000
_cell.length_b   1.000
_cell.length_c   1.000
_cell.angle_alpha   90.00
_cell.angle_beta   90.00
_cell.angle_gamma   90.00
#
_symmetry.space_group_name_H-M   'P 1'
#
loop_
_entity.id
_entity.type
_entity.pdbx_description
1 polymer ?
#
loop_
_entity_poly.entity_id
_entity_poly.type
_entity_poly.pdbx_seq_one_letter_code
_entity_poly.pdbx_strand_id
1 'polypeptide(L)'
;MRKTKRTPAGTALTNTIPNLFRLNNRLLSAGDRLVAELGLTSARWQILGTVAAAARPQPVAWLARDIGAHRQNVQRIVNELATEGLVSFEPNPHHRRAALVVLTDKGKQVVEDAMHLQVP
;
A
#
# COMPACT_ATOMS: atom_id res chain seq x y z
N MET A 1 -21.86 4.88 -33.42
CA MET A 1 -20.63 4.43 -32.72
C MET A 1 -19.89 3.44 -33.61
N ARG A 2 -18.66 3.76 -34.04
CA ARG A 2 -17.87 2.90 -34.93
C ARG A 2 -17.49 1.62 -34.16
N LYS A 3 -18.03 0.47 -34.56
CA LYS A 3 -17.65 -0.85 -34.01
C LYS A 3 -16.22 -1.15 -34.46
N THR A 4 -15.23 -0.72 -33.69
CA THR A 4 -13.83 -1.08 -33.93
C THR A 4 -13.69 -2.59 -33.67
N LYS A 5 -13.40 -3.39 -34.72
CA LYS A 5 -13.04 -4.80 -34.54
C LYS A 5 -11.77 -4.86 -33.68
N ARG A 6 -11.81 -5.61 -32.58
CA ARG A 6 -10.62 -5.86 -31.75
C ARG A 6 -9.61 -6.68 -32.56
N THR A 7 -8.35 -6.25 -32.55
CA THR A 7 -7.24 -7.03 -33.13
C THR A 7 -7.00 -8.30 -32.31
N PRO A 8 -6.35 -9.34 -32.85
CA PRO A 8 -5.96 -10.52 -32.08
C PRO A 8 -5.16 -10.17 -30.82
N ALA A 9 -4.22 -9.22 -30.91
CA ALA A 9 -3.46 -8.70 -29.76
C ALA A 9 -4.37 -8.03 -28.71
N GLY A 10 -5.36 -7.23 -29.14
CA GLY A 10 -6.33 -6.61 -28.24
C GLY A 10 -7.21 -7.62 -27.50
N THR A 11 -7.59 -8.72 -28.17
CA THR A 11 -8.31 -9.83 -27.54
C THR A 11 -7.43 -10.57 -26.54
N ALA A 12 -6.18 -10.88 -26.90
CA ALA A 12 -5.23 -11.53 -25.99
C ALA A 12 -5.01 -10.70 -24.71
N LEU A 13 -4.74 -9.40 -24.86
CA LEU A 13 -4.60 -8.49 -23.71
C LEU A 13 -5.87 -8.46 -22.84
N THR A 14 -7.04 -8.34 -23.47
CA THR A 14 -8.34 -8.33 -22.76
C THR A 14 -8.55 -9.60 -21.95
N ASN A 15 -8.13 -10.75 -22.48
CA ASN A 15 -8.27 -12.05 -21.79
C ASN A 15 -7.27 -12.22 -20.64
N THR A 16 -6.13 -11.52 -20.66
CA THR A 16 -5.14 -11.53 -19.58
C THR A 16 -5.57 -10.71 -18.37
N ILE A 17 -6.28 -9.60 -18.58
CA ILE A 17 -6.69 -8.68 -17.51
C ILE A 17 -7.45 -9.37 -16.36
N PRO A 18 -8.50 -10.20 -16.59
CA PRO A 18 -9.17 -10.93 -15.53
C PRO A 18 -8.24 -11.88 -14.75
N ASN A 19 -7.25 -12.47 -15.41
CA ASN A 19 -6.29 -13.36 -14.76
C ASN A 19 -5.37 -12.58 -13.82
N LEU A 20 -4.94 -11.38 -14.22
CA LEU A 20 -4.18 -10.48 -13.35
C LEU A 20 -4.98 -10.08 -12.11
N PHE A 21 -6.27 -9.75 -12.26
CA PHE A 21 -7.12 -9.45 -11.10
C PHE A 21 -7.29 -10.65 -10.16
N ARG A 22 -7.50 -11.86 -10.68
CA ARG A 22 -7.59 -13.07 -9.85
C ARG A 22 -6.28 -13.37 -9.14
N LEU A 23 -5.15 -13.22 -9.82
CA LEU A 23 -3.82 -13.37 -9.22
C LEU A 23 -3.61 -12.36 -8.10
N ASN A 24 -3.88 -11.08 -8.37
CA ASN A 24 -3.77 -10.02 -7.38
C ASN A 24 -4.63 -10.29 -6.14
N ASN A 25 -5.89 -10.69 -6.33
CA ASN A 25 -6.77 -11.02 -5.20
C ASN A 25 -6.25 -12.20 -4.38
N ARG A 26 -5.73 -13.25 -5.03
CA ARG A 26 -5.13 -14.40 -4.33
C ARG A 26 -3.87 -14.00 -3.57
N LEU A 27 -3.04 -13.13 -4.14
CA LEU A 27 -1.85 -12.61 -3.49
C LEU A 27 -2.22 -11.78 -2.26
N LEU A 28 -3.19 -10.87 -2.38
CA LEU A 28 -3.69 -10.09 -1.25
C LEU A 28 -4.29 -10.99 -0.17
N SER A 29 -5.10 -11.99 -0.51
CA SER A 29 -5.62 -12.92 0.49
C SER A 29 -4.53 -13.76 1.17
N ALA A 30 -3.46 -14.10 0.46
CA ALA A 30 -2.31 -14.78 1.05
C ALA A 30 -1.52 -13.87 1.98
N GLY A 31 -1.27 -12.62 1.56
CA GLY A 31 -0.64 -11.60 2.40
C GLY A 31 -1.46 -11.29 3.64
N ASP A 32 -2.79 -11.20 3.52
CA ASP A 32 -3.70 -10.94 4.65
C ASP A 32 -3.58 -12.05 5.69
N ARG A 33 -3.52 -13.32 5.25
CA ARG A 33 -3.28 -14.46 6.17
C ARG A 33 -1.90 -14.40 6.80
N LEU A 34 -0.90 -14.00 6.04
CA LEU A 34 0.48 -13.93 6.52
C LEU A 34 0.61 -12.93 7.68
N VAL A 35 0.04 -11.74 7.53
CA VAL A 35 0.19 -10.65 8.52
C VAL A 35 -0.96 -10.57 9.52
N ALA A 36 -1.88 -11.54 9.52
CA ALA A 36 -3.07 -11.55 10.36
C ALA A 36 -2.74 -11.50 11.86
N GLU A 37 -1.69 -12.24 12.28
CA GLU A 37 -1.25 -12.29 13.68
C GLU A 37 -0.71 -10.94 14.20
N LEU A 38 -0.26 -10.08 13.28
CA LEU A 38 0.18 -8.71 13.58
C LEU A 38 -0.98 -7.70 13.59
N GLY A 39 -2.22 -8.15 13.41
CA GLY A 39 -3.40 -7.28 13.31
C GLY A 39 -3.43 -6.43 12.03
N LEU A 40 -2.68 -6.83 11.00
CA LEU A 40 -2.57 -6.11 9.74
C LEU A 40 -3.41 -6.74 8.64
N THR A 41 -3.57 -5.98 7.56
CA THR A 41 -3.96 -6.48 6.24
C THR A 41 -2.84 -6.18 5.24
N SER A 42 -2.87 -6.80 4.08
CA SER A 42 -1.90 -6.56 2.98
C SER A 42 -1.83 -5.08 2.61
N ALA A 43 -2.96 -4.37 2.63
CA ALA A 43 -2.98 -2.94 2.33
C ALA A 43 -2.27 -2.11 3.41
N ARG A 44 -2.52 -2.41 4.69
CA ARG A 44 -1.83 -1.75 5.81
C ARG A 44 -0.35 -2.06 5.79
N TRP A 45 -0.01 -3.32 5.53
CA TRP A 45 1.36 -3.79 5.41
C TRP A 45 2.12 -3.12 4.27
N GLN A 46 1.52 -3.02 3.08
CA GLN A 46 2.12 -2.32 1.94
C GLN A 46 2.37 -0.84 2.25
N ILE A 47 1.45 -0.17 2.94
CA ILE A 47 1.65 1.23 3.36
C ILE A 47 2.81 1.35 4.35
N LEU A 48 2.83 0.52 5.40
CA LEU A 48 3.92 0.53 6.39
C LEU A 48 5.28 0.23 5.74
N GLY A 49 5.33 -0.77 4.85
CA GLY A 49 6.53 -1.10 4.07
C GLY A 49 6.97 0.03 3.14
N THR A 50 6.03 0.76 2.53
CA THR A 50 6.34 1.94 1.71
C THR A 50 6.92 3.08 2.55
N VAL A 51 6.37 3.32 3.75
CA VAL A 51 6.93 4.32 4.67
C VAL A 51 8.32 3.89 5.16
N ALA A 52 8.52 2.60 5.47
CA ALA A 52 9.80 2.05 5.89
C ALA A 52 10.89 2.16 4.81
N ALA A 53 10.53 1.89 3.55
CA ALA A 53 11.46 1.91 2.42
C ALA A 53 11.77 3.33 1.91
N ALA A 54 11.00 4.34 2.31
CA ALA A 54 11.22 5.70 1.87
C ALA A 54 12.52 6.27 2.46
N ALA A 55 13.42 6.75 1.60
CA ALA A 55 14.70 7.34 2.03
C ALA A 55 14.57 8.56 2.97
N ARG A 56 13.38 9.20 2.96
CA ARG A 56 13.02 10.30 3.86
C ARG A 56 11.49 10.32 4.05
N PRO A 57 10.98 10.85 5.16
CA PRO A 57 9.54 10.97 5.41
C PRO A 57 8.79 11.62 4.24
N GLN A 58 7.65 11.06 3.86
CA GLN A 58 6.85 11.50 2.71
C GLN A 58 5.43 11.87 3.12
N PRO A 59 4.80 12.85 2.44
CA PRO A 59 3.38 13.09 2.62
C PRO A 59 2.56 11.97 1.96
N VAL A 60 1.33 11.76 2.46
CA VAL A 60 0.40 10.72 1.97
C VAL A 60 0.21 10.74 0.45
N ALA A 61 0.23 11.91 -0.18
CA ALA A 61 0.07 12.04 -1.62
C ALA A 61 1.20 11.39 -2.43
N TRP A 62 2.42 11.33 -1.87
CA TRP A 62 3.56 10.71 -2.52
C TRP A 62 3.53 9.20 -2.28
N LEU A 63 3.27 8.76 -1.04
CA LEU A 63 3.05 7.35 -0.71
C LEU A 63 1.97 6.71 -1.59
N ALA A 64 0.86 7.42 -1.82
CA ALA A 64 -0.21 6.93 -2.68
C ALA A 64 0.21 6.76 -4.15
N ARG A 65 1.09 7.64 -4.64
CA ARG A 65 1.65 7.50 -6.00
C ARG A 65 2.58 6.30 -6.10
N ASP A 66 3.43 6.10 -5.10
CA ASP A 66 4.40 4.99 -5.09
C ASP A 66 3.69 3.63 -5.01
N ILE A 67 2.59 3.55 -4.27
CA ILE A 67 1.75 2.35 -4.15
C ILE A 67 0.86 2.13 -5.39
N GLY A 68 0.61 3.17 -6.19
CA GLY A 68 -0.37 3.13 -7.28
C GLY A 68 -1.83 3.09 -6.78
N ALA A 69 -2.09 3.66 -5.60
CA ALA A 69 -3.41 3.66 -4.96
C ALA A 69 -4.05 5.05 -4.92
N HIS A 70 -5.38 5.08 -4.75
CA HIS A 70 -6.09 6.35 -4.62
C HIS A 70 -5.74 7.05 -3.31
N ARG A 71 -5.37 8.33 -3.38
CA ARG A 71 -4.90 9.13 -2.22
C ARG A 71 -5.87 9.10 -1.04
N GLN A 72 -7.18 9.17 -1.27
CA GLN A 72 -8.16 9.15 -0.17
C GLN A 72 -8.16 7.82 0.59
N ASN A 73 -7.98 6.70 -0.12
CA ASN A 73 -7.90 5.39 0.52
C ASN A 73 -6.62 5.27 1.36
N VAL A 74 -5.48 5.72 0.81
CA VAL A 74 -4.21 5.74 1.55
C VAL A 74 -4.30 6.66 2.77
N GLN A 75 -4.90 7.84 2.64
CA GLN A 75 -5.11 8.76 3.76
C GLN A 75 -5.94 8.12 4.88
N ARG A 76 -7.04 7.43 4.53
CA ARG A 76 -7.88 6.73 5.51
C ARG A 76 -7.06 5.70 6.28
N ILE A 77 -6.31 4.86 5.58
CA ILE A 77 -5.50 3.80 6.21
C ILE A 77 -4.37 4.40 7.06
N VAL A 78 -3.68 5.43 6.58
CA VAL A 78 -2.62 6.12 7.36
C VAL A 78 -3.20 6.73 8.63
N ASN A 79 -4.40 7.31 8.58
CA ASN A 79 -5.06 7.83 9.78
C ASN A 79 -5.40 6.71 10.78
N GLU A 80 -5.89 5.56 10.31
CA GLU A 80 -6.15 4.38 11.16
C GLU A 80 -4.86 3.87 11.81
N LEU A 81 -3.78 3.74 11.02
CA LEU A 81 -2.46 3.38 11.52
C LEU A 81 -1.94 4.40 12.56
N ALA A 82 -2.24 5.68 12.39
CA ALA A 82 -1.85 6.73 13.32
C ALA A 82 -2.63 6.61 14.64
N THR A 83 -3.93 6.36 14.57
CA THR A 83 -4.77 6.11 15.75
C THR A 83 -4.29 4.88 16.54
N GLU A 84 -3.78 3.86 15.86
CA GLU A 84 -3.20 2.67 16.49
C GLU A 84 -1.74 2.85 16.94
N GLY A 85 -1.16 4.04 16.72
CA GLY A 85 0.19 4.40 17.13
C GLY A 85 1.29 3.73 16.33
N LEU A 86 1.01 3.26 15.11
CA LEU A 86 1.99 2.64 14.20
C LEU A 86 2.71 3.68 13.33
N VAL A 87 2.04 4.78 13.03
CA VAL A 87 2.64 5.93 12.36
C VAL A 87 2.35 7.20 13.14
N SER A 88 3.12 8.25 12.90
CA SER A 88 2.83 9.61 13.35
C SER A 88 3.01 10.60 12.21
N PHE A 89 2.61 11.85 12.46
CA PHE A 89 2.72 12.93 11.51
C PHE A 89 3.71 13.97 12.01
N GLU A 90 4.65 14.33 11.14
CA GLU A 90 5.61 15.40 11.38
C GLU A 90 5.29 16.64 10.51
N PRO A 91 5.59 17.85 10.99
CA PRO A 91 5.47 19.06 10.19
C PRO A 91 6.28 18.96 8.90
N ASN A 92 5.69 19.42 7.79
CA ASN A 92 6.41 19.54 6.52
C ASN A 92 6.88 20.99 6.33
N PRO A 93 8.20 21.27 6.37
CA PRO A 93 8.73 22.63 6.23
C PRO A 93 8.34 23.30 4.90
N HIS A 94 8.12 22.51 3.86
CA HIS A 94 7.81 23.01 2.52
C HIS A 94 6.30 23.13 2.26
N HIS A 95 5.45 22.51 3.08
CA HIS A 95 4.00 22.51 2.83
C HIS A 95 3.17 22.24 4.09
N ARG A 96 2.71 23.31 4.75
CA ARG A 96 1.99 23.28 6.04
C ARG A 96 0.83 22.28 6.15
N ARG A 97 0.05 22.07 5.07
CA ARG A 97 -1.11 21.15 5.07
C ARG A 97 -0.78 19.70 4.66
N ALA A 98 0.47 19.39 4.34
CA ALA A 98 0.90 18.09 3.86
C ALA A 98 1.94 17.50 4.81
N ALA A 99 1.51 17.15 6.01
CA ALA A 99 2.35 16.54 7.03
C ALA A 99 3.05 15.28 6.48
N LEU A 100 4.26 15.06 6.97
CA LEU A 100 5.10 13.92 6.63
C LEU A 100 4.68 12.73 7.49
N VAL A 101 4.56 11.55 6.89
CA VAL A 101 4.25 10.31 7.60
C VAL A 101 5.56 9.66 8.03
N VAL A 102 5.66 9.29 9.31
CA VAL A 102 6.80 8.59 9.87
C VAL A 102 6.35 7.36 10.66
N LEU A 103 7.16 6.32 10.70
CA LEU A 103 6.92 5.18 11.59
C LEU A 103 7.25 5.56 13.03
N THR A 104 6.38 5.18 13.95
CA THR A 104 6.71 5.14 15.37
C THR A 104 7.63 3.95 15.65
N ASP A 105 8.19 3.85 16.85
CA ASP A 105 8.99 2.68 17.21
C ASP A 105 8.15 1.39 17.22
N LYS A 106 6.88 1.47 17.66
CA LYS A 106 5.90 0.38 17.51
C LYS A 106 5.70 0.01 16.04
N GLY A 107 5.57 1.00 15.16
CA GLY A 107 5.44 0.78 13.72
C GLY A 107 6.65 0.10 13.09
N LYS A 108 7.86 0.49 13.49
CA LYS A 108 9.11 -0.13 13.04
C LYS A 108 9.16 -1.61 13.45
N GLN A 109 8.84 -1.92 14.70
CA GLN A 109 8.80 -3.30 15.18
C GLN A 109 7.80 -4.15 14.38
N VAL A 110 6.59 -3.64 14.15
CA VAL A 110 5.58 -4.36 13.36
C VAL A 110 6.04 -4.60 11.92
N VAL A 111 6.78 -3.67 11.31
CA VAL A 111 7.37 -3.86 9.98
C VAL A 111 8.44 -4.96 10.01
N GLU A 112 9.31 -4.96 11.02
CA GLU A 112 10.35 -5.97 11.21
C GLU A 112 9.74 -7.37 11.42
N ASP A 113 8.76 -7.50 12.31
CA ASP A 113 8.03 -8.74 12.55
C ASP A 113 7.38 -9.25 11.24
N ALA A 114 6.79 -8.35 10.45
CA ALA A 114 6.20 -8.71 9.17
C ALA A 114 7.24 -9.13 8.12
N MET A 115 8.47 -8.61 8.17
CA MET A 115 9.57 -9.07 7.31
C MET A 115 10.03 -10.48 7.69
N HIS A 116 10.05 -10.82 8.98
CA HIS A 116 10.38 -12.17 9.44
C HIS A 116 9.36 -13.21 8.97
N LEU A 117 8.08 -12.85 8.87
CA LEU A 117 7.05 -13.74 8.33
C LEU A 117 7.21 -14.00 6.83
N GLN A 118 7.91 -13.13 6.08
CA GLN A 118 8.19 -13.37 4.66
C GLN A 118 9.26 -14.44 4.42
N VAL A 119 10.04 -14.79 5.45
CA VAL A 119 11.10 -15.79 5.36
C VAL A 119 10.49 -17.16 5.71
N PRO A 120 10.56 -18.16 4.82
CA PRO A 120 10.04 -19.50 5.09
C PRO A 120 10.76 -20.19 6.26
#